data_AF-A3J8V6-F1
#
_entry.id   AF-A3J8V6-F1
#
_cell.length_a   1.000
_cell.length_b   1.000
_cell.length_c   1.000
_cell.angle_alpha   90.00
_cell.angle_beta   90.00
_cell.angle_gamma   90.00
#
_symmetry.space_group_name_H-M   'P 1'
#
loop_
_entity.id
_entity.type
_entity.pdbx_description
1 polymer ?
#
loop_
_entity_poly.entity_id
_entity_poly.type
_entity_poly.pdbx_seq_one_letter_code
_entity_poly.pdbx_strand_id
1 'polypeptide(L)'
;MVFLPLAHAELPEIDWLDLMPAEDLALLESMPEIVHDGEGPPLLPDEIMTGRVVTAMANTRGRIPGFVVPLKTTEDMRILEFFLVPYFGACIHVPPPPPNQLIHMKYKKGFKLTALYDPVWVEVTILIDRTENVIGTSSYSMAVESIYPYEY
;
A
#
# COMPACT_ATOMS: atom_id res chain seq x y z
N MET A 1 -23.54 -27.52 28.74
CA MET A 1 -23.36 -27.32 27.29
C MET A 1 -22.42 -26.14 27.14
N VAL A 2 -21.15 -26.39 26.83
CA VAL A 2 -20.14 -25.33 26.69
C VAL A 2 -20.13 -24.92 25.23
N PHE A 3 -20.47 -23.66 24.94
CA PHE A 3 -20.27 -23.08 23.62
C PHE A 3 -18.77 -22.79 23.46
N LEU A 4 -18.11 -23.48 22.52
CA LEU A 4 -16.81 -23.03 22.03
C LEU A 4 -17.02 -21.75 21.19
N PRO A 5 -16.15 -20.74 21.32
CA PRO A 5 -16.17 -19.63 20.38
C PRO A 5 -15.71 -20.16 19.01
N LEU A 6 -16.43 -19.81 17.94
CA LEU A 6 -15.87 -19.95 16.60
C LEU A 6 -14.67 -18.99 16.53
N ALA A 7 -13.46 -19.54 16.45
CA ALA A 7 -12.32 -18.79 15.97
C ALA A 7 -12.65 -18.33 14.54
N HIS A 8 -12.90 -17.04 14.34
CA HIS A 8 -12.79 -16.46 13.00
C HIS A 8 -11.32 -16.59 12.62
N ALA A 9 -11.02 -17.46 11.66
CA ALA A 9 -9.67 -17.50 11.08
C ALA A 9 -9.39 -16.11 10.48
N GLU A 10 -8.31 -15.48 10.93
CA GLU A 10 -7.85 -14.22 10.34
C GLU A 10 -7.56 -14.43 8.84
N LEU A 11 -7.87 -13.42 8.02
CA LEU A 11 -7.54 -13.47 6.60
C LEU A 11 -6.02 -13.60 6.41
N PRO A 12 -5.57 -14.29 5.34
CA PRO A 12 -4.14 -14.38 5.04
C PRO A 12 -3.56 -12.99 4.85
N GLU A 13 -2.37 -12.77 5.40
CA GLU A 13 -1.62 -11.55 5.17
C GLU A 13 -1.08 -11.49 3.74
N ILE A 14 -1.19 -10.33 3.13
CA ILE A 14 -0.57 -10.00 1.84
C ILE A 14 0.72 -9.26 2.17
N ASP A 15 1.86 -9.84 1.80
CA ASP A 15 3.15 -9.17 1.91
C ASP A 15 3.29 -8.15 0.78
N TRP A 16 3.87 -6.98 1.06
CA TRP A 16 4.14 -5.97 0.05
C TRP A 16 5.07 -6.47 -1.05
N LEU A 17 5.99 -7.40 -0.72
CA LEU A 17 6.88 -8.02 -1.70
C LEU A 17 6.13 -8.98 -2.64
N ASP A 18 4.99 -9.55 -2.23
CA ASP A 18 4.15 -10.37 -3.12
C ASP A 18 3.53 -9.55 -4.26
N LEU A 19 3.47 -8.21 -4.10
CA LEU A 19 2.98 -7.28 -5.10
C LEU A 19 4.08 -6.82 -6.07
N MET A 20 5.33 -7.21 -5.83
CA MET A 20 6.50 -6.83 -6.62
C MET A 20 6.93 -8.00 -7.52
N PRO A 21 7.06 -7.78 -8.85
CA PRO A 21 7.69 -8.76 -9.73
C PRO A 21 9.10 -9.12 -9.28
N ALA A 22 9.47 -10.39 -9.39
CA ALA A 22 10.77 -10.88 -8.95
C ALA A 22 11.94 -10.13 -9.60
N GLU A 23 11.77 -9.69 -10.84
CA GLU A 23 12.79 -8.92 -11.53
C GLU A 23 12.89 -7.45 -11.06
N ASP A 24 11.80 -6.85 -10.55
CA ASP A 24 11.87 -5.52 -9.90
C ASP A 24 12.60 -5.64 -8.55
N LEU A 25 12.33 -6.71 -7.80
CA LEU A 25 13.02 -6.98 -6.55
C LEU A 25 14.52 -7.21 -6.79
N ALA A 26 14.89 -8.03 -7.79
CA ALA A 26 16.28 -8.27 -8.14
C ALA A 26 17.00 -6.98 -8.57
N LEU A 27 16.31 -6.06 -9.26
CA LEU A 27 16.87 -4.75 -9.59
C LEU A 27 17.17 -3.94 -8.33
N LEU A 28 16.24 -3.86 -7.37
CA LEU A 28 16.43 -3.17 -6.09
C LEU A 28 17.59 -3.77 -5.29
N GLU A 29 17.67 -5.09 -5.19
CA GLU A 29 18.74 -5.80 -4.47
C GLU A 29 20.12 -5.62 -5.11
N SER A 30 20.15 -5.38 -6.43
CA SER A 30 21.39 -5.12 -7.18
C SER A 30 21.85 -3.66 -7.14
N MET A 31 21.03 -2.76 -6.56
CA MET A 31 21.39 -1.34 -6.50
C MET A 31 22.64 -1.16 -5.62
N PRO A 32 23.62 -0.34 -6.04
CA PRO A 32 24.71 0.02 -5.17
C PRO A 32 24.18 0.75 -3.93
N GLU A 33 24.88 0.63 -2.80
CA GLU A 33 24.56 1.44 -1.63
C GLU A 33 24.51 2.91 -2.04
N ILE A 34 23.46 3.61 -1.59
CA ILE A 34 23.29 5.03 -1.87
C ILE A 34 24.43 5.78 -1.16
N VAL A 35 25.41 6.22 -1.95
CA VAL A 35 26.44 7.11 -1.46
C VAL A 35 25.85 8.52 -1.42
N HIS A 36 25.79 9.11 -0.23
CA HIS A 36 25.28 10.47 -0.02
C HIS A 36 26.34 11.54 -0.36
N ASP A 37 27.05 11.38 -1.49
CA ASP A 37 28.08 12.30 -1.98
C ASP A 37 27.64 13.10 -3.23
N GLY A 38 26.52 12.73 -3.86
CA GLY A 38 25.93 13.41 -5.00
C GLY A 38 24.92 14.53 -4.67
N GLU A 39 24.73 15.47 -5.60
CA GLU A 39 23.66 16.46 -5.54
C GLU A 39 22.33 15.84 -5.99
N GLY A 40 21.48 15.47 -5.02
CA GLY A 40 20.10 15.06 -5.28
C GLY A 40 19.70 13.76 -4.57
N PRO A 41 18.39 13.46 -4.49
CA PRO A 41 17.93 12.20 -3.95
C PRO A 41 18.35 11.05 -4.88
N PRO A 42 18.63 9.86 -4.32
CA PRO A 42 18.80 8.65 -5.12
C PRO A 42 17.56 8.45 -5.98
N LEU A 43 17.74 8.04 -7.23
CA LEU A 43 16.63 7.69 -8.12
C LEU A 43 16.53 6.17 -8.23
N LEU A 44 15.31 5.67 -8.30
CA LEU A 44 15.06 4.27 -8.63
C LEU A 44 15.26 4.05 -10.14
N PRO A 45 15.70 2.86 -10.58
CA PRO A 45 15.74 2.50 -11.99
C PRO A 45 14.40 2.74 -12.69
N ASP A 46 14.45 3.26 -13.92
CA ASP A 46 13.25 3.56 -14.72
C ASP A 46 12.36 2.31 -14.90
N GLU A 47 12.98 1.13 -15.02
CA GLU A 47 12.30 -0.16 -15.14
C GLU A 47 11.35 -0.43 -13.95
N ILE A 48 11.79 -0.14 -12.73
CA ILE A 48 10.98 -0.31 -11.51
C ILE A 48 9.82 0.70 -11.50
N MET A 49 10.07 1.91 -12.01
CA MET A 49 9.07 2.97 -12.07
C MET A 49 7.99 2.74 -13.14
N THR A 50 8.15 1.76 -14.04
CA THR A 50 7.09 1.38 -14.99
C THR A 50 5.82 0.85 -14.30
N GLY A 51 5.95 0.33 -13.07
CA GLY A 51 4.83 -0.17 -12.29
C GLY A 51 4.33 -1.54 -12.74
N ARG A 52 5.25 -2.44 -13.10
CA ARG A 52 4.91 -3.85 -13.41
C ARG A 52 4.20 -4.50 -12.22
N VAL A 53 3.28 -5.41 -12.54
CA VAL A 53 2.41 -6.07 -11.56
C VAL A 53 2.59 -7.58 -11.57
N VAL A 54 2.36 -8.20 -10.43
CA VAL A 54 2.25 -9.65 -10.28
C VAL A 54 0.82 -10.04 -10.62
N THR A 55 0.56 -10.41 -11.88
CA THR A 55 -0.80 -10.69 -12.37
C THR A 55 -1.53 -11.79 -11.58
N ALA A 56 -0.78 -12.73 -10.99
CA ALA A 56 -1.33 -13.79 -10.14
C ALA A 56 -1.98 -13.26 -8.84
N MET A 57 -1.69 -12.03 -8.42
CA MET A 57 -2.30 -11.41 -7.25
C MET A 57 -3.70 -10.86 -7.53
N ALA A 58 -4.13 -10.78 -8.79
CA ALA A 58 -5.46 -10.29 -9.13
C ALA A 58 -6.57 -11.14 -8.50
N ASN A 59 -7.54 -10.49 -7.85
CA ASN A 59 -8.65 -11.11 -7.13
C ASN A 59 -8.26 -11.95 -5.91
N THR A 60 -7.01 -11.88 -5.45
CA THR A 60 -6.61 -12.48 -4.17
C THR A 60 -7.26 -11.70 -3.03
N ARG A 61 -7.83 -12.42 -2.07
CA ARG A 61 -8.43 -11.85 -0.85
C ARG A 61 -7.50 -12.05 0.33
N GLY A 62 -7.30 -11.02 1.13
CA GLY A 62 -6.41 -11.06 2.29
C GLY A 62 -6.51 -9.79 3.13
N ARG A 63 -5.55 -9.62 4.03
CA ARG A 63 -5.34 -8.36 4.75
C ARG A 63 -3.94 -7.82 4.49
N ILE A 64 -3.81 -6.52 4.36
CA ILE A 64 -2.53 -5.86 4.11
C ILE A 64 -2.32 -4.74 5.15
N PRO A 65 -1.14 -4.66 5.79
CA PRO A 65 -0.83 -3.56 6.69
C PRO A 65 -0.27 -2.37 5.89
N GLY A 66 -0.50 -1.15 6.37
CA GLY A 66 0.16 0.00 5.76
C GLY A 66 -0.24 1.33 6.38
N PHE A 67 0.37 2.40 5.84
CA PHE A 67 0.13 3.77 6.25
C PHE A 67 -0.76 4.48 5.23
N VAL A 68 -1.58 5.40 5.72
CA VAL A 68 -2.60 6.07 4.92
C VAL A 68 -2.12 7.44 4.49
N VAL A 69 -2.17 7.68 3.17
CA VAL A 69 -2.00 9.01 2.56
C VAL A 69 -3.36 9.48 2.04
N PRO A 70 -4.06 10.39 2.76
CA PRO A 70 -5.39 10.82 2.36
C PRO A 70 -5.39 11.58 1.03
N LEU A 71 -6.29 11.20 0.11
CA LEU A 71 -6.52 11.89 -1.17
C LEU A 71 -7.84 12.66 -1.18
N LYS A 72 -8.86 12.13 -0.51
CA LYS A 72 -10.18 12.77 -0.37
C LYS A 72 -10.74 12.57 1.02
N THR A 73 -11.16 13.67 1.63
CA THR A 73 -11.81 13.70 2.93
C THR A 73 -13.16 14.41 2.87
N THR A 74 -14.03 14.12 3.83
CA THR A 74 -15.21 14.93 4.14
C THR A 74 -14.84 16.12 5.02
N GLU A 75 -15.78 17.06 5.21
CA GLU A 75 -15.64 18.19 6.12
C GLU A 75 -15.35 17.74 7.57
N ASP A 76 -15.90 16.61 8.00
CA ASP A 76 -15.66 16.04 9.34
C ASP A 76 -14.37 15.19 9.42
N MET A 77 -13.45 15.34 8.46
CA MET A 77 -12.16 14.64 8.39
C MET A 77 -12.27 13.12 8.21
N ARG A 78 -13.37 12.62 7.65
CA ARG A 78 -13.50 11.20 7.27
C ARG A 78 -12.80 10.96 5.93
N ILE A 79 -11.87 10.03 5.89
CA ILE A 79 -11.11 9.66 4.69
C ILE A 79 -11.97 8.73 3.83
N LEU A 80 -12.13 9.07 2.54
CA LEU A 80 -12.94 8.32 1.56
C LEU A 80 -12.10 7.73 0.43
N GLU A 81 -10.97 8.35 0.14
CA GLU A 81 -10.02 7.95 -0.91
C GLU A 81 -8.61 8.22 -0.39
N PHE A 82 -7.72 7.26 -0.58
CA PHE A 82 -6.37 7.30 -0.03
C PHE A 82 -5.42 6.42 -0.83
N PHE A 83 -4.12 6.69 -0.70
CA PHE A 83 -3.11 5.67 -0.98
C PHE A 83 -2.79 4.92 0.31
N LEU A 84 -2.64 3.60 0.21
CA LEU A 84 -1.95 2.79 1.20
C LEU A 84 -0.50 2.63 0.78
N VAL A 85 0.43 2.76 1.72
CA VAL A 85 1.89 2.65 1.48
C VAL A 85 2.58 1.77 2.53
N PRO A 86 3.71 1.12 2.21
CA PRO A 86 4.36 0.17 3.11
C PRO A 86 5.06 0.80 4.30
N TYR A 87 5.42 2.08 4.24
CA TYR A 87 6.12 2.79 5.31
C TYR A 87 5.65 4.24 5.46
N PHE A 88 5.74 4.75 6.68
CA PHE A 88 5.39 6.13 6.98
C PHE A 88 6.31 7.10 6.21
N GLY A 89 5.71 8.16 5.64
CA GLY A 89 6.45 9.18 4.91
C GLY A 89 6.77 8.85 3.44
N ALA A 90 6.26 7.74 2.91
CA ALA A 90 6.56 7.28 1.55
C ALA A 90 6.30 8.32 0.45
N CYS A 91 5.28 9.16 0.56
CA CYS A 91 4.94 10.16 -0.47
C CYS A 91 5.45 11.59 -0.18
N ILE A 92 6.23 11.79 0.89
CA ILE A 92 6.84 13.09 1.23
C ILE A 92 8.36 13.08 1.03
N HIS A 93 8.95 11.91 0.79
CA HIS A 93 10.36 11.73 0.51
C HIS A 93 10.56 11.39 -0.95
N VAL A 94 11.73 11.77 -1.47
CA VAL A 94 12.19 11.49 -2.82
C VAL A 94 13.26 10.41 -2.76
N PRO A 95 13.20 9.37 -3.62
CA PRO A 95 12.21 9.16 -4.68
C PRO A 95 10.87 8.62 -4.12
N PRO A 96 9.73 8.88 -4.79
CA PRO A 96 8.47 8.25 -4.41
C PRO A 96 8.56 6.72 -4.58
N PRO A 97 7.68 5.94 -3.92
CA PRO A 97 7.66 4.49 -4.06
C PRO A 97 7.38 4.09 -5.51
N PRO A 98 7.87 2.92 -5.94
CA PRO A 98 7.43 2.29 -7.18
C PRO A 98 5.89 2.22 -7.25
N PRO A 99 5.27 2.32 -8.44
CA PRO A 99 3.81 2.25 -8.55
C PRO A 99 3.20 0.92 -8.07
N ASN A 100 3.96 -0.17 -8.04
CA ASN A 100 3.55 -1.45 -7.47
C ASN A 100 3.72 -1.55 -5.94
N GLN A 101 4.20 -0.48 -5.30
CA GLN A 101 4.34 -0.30 -3.84
C GLN A 101 3.53 0.91 -3.33
N LEU A 102 2.54 1.32 -4.11
CA LEU A 102 1.55 2.35 -3.78
C LEU A 102 0.19 1.78 -4.17
N ILE A 103 -0.81 1.74 -3.28
CA ILE A 103 -2.13 1.15 -3.60
C ILE A 103 -3.21 2.21 -3.51
N HIS A 104 -3.95 2.43 -4.59
CA HIS A 104 -5.08 3.34 -4.59
C HIS A 104 -6.34 2.69 -4.02
N MET A 105 -6.96 3.31 -3.01
CA MET A 105 -8.15 2.75 -2.37
C MET A 105 -9.27 3.78 -2.26
N LYS A 106 -10.50 3.29 -2.49
CA LYS A 106 -11.74 4.03 -2.25
C LYS A 106 -12.59 3.25 -1.25
N TYR A 107 -13.04 3.93 -0.19
CA TYR A 107 -13.86 3.33 0.84
C TYR A 107 -15.04 4.23 1.17
N LYS A 108 -16.21 3.93 0.59
CA LYS A 108 -17.41 4.79 0.68
C LYS A 108 -17.89 5.02 2.11
N LYS A 109 -17.77 4.01 2.99
CA LYS A 109 -18.09 4.12 4.42
C LYS A 109 -17.18 5.14 5.12
N GLY A 110 -15.96 5.25 4.62
CA GLY A 110 -14.90 6.08 5.16
C GLY A 110 -14.45 5.67 6.56
N PHE A 111 -13.39 6.32 7.03
CA PHE A 111 -12.83 6.09 8.36
C PHE A 111 -12.11 7.33 8.85
N LYS A 112 -11.78 7.36 10.16
CA LYS A 112 -10.95 8.41 10.76
C LYS A 112 -9.73 7.76 11.35
N LEU A 113 -8.62 8.48 11.31
CA LEU A 113 -7.38 8.11 11.97
C LEU A 113 -7.13 9.04 13.14
N THR A 114 -6.57 8.49 14.21
CA THR A 114 -6.05 9.29 15.33
C THR A 114 -4.77 10.01 14.89
N ALA A 115 -3.86 9.28 14.23
CA ALA A 115 -2.64 9.82 13.65
C ALA A 115 -2.32 9.15 12.30
N LEU A 116 -1.72 9.90 11.38
CA LEU A 116 -1.30 9.39 10.06
C LEU A 116 -0.05 8.50 10.13
N TYR A 117 0.68 8.55 11.24
CA TYR A 117 1.84 7.69 11.50
C TYR A 117 1.44 6.35 12.14
N ASP A 118 0.16 6.14 12.46
CA ASP A 118 -0.32 4.84 12.93
C ASP A 118 -0.66 3.97 11.72
N PRO A 119 -0.09 2.76 11.60
CA PRO A 119 -0.48 1.85 10.55
C PRO A 119 -1.89 1.30 10.76
N VAL A 120 -2.50 0.85 9.68
CA VAL A 120 -3.80 0.15 9.67
C VAL A 120 -3.66 -1.21 9.04
N TRP A 121 -4.52 -2.13 9.45
CA TRP A 121 -4.87 -3.30 8.66
C TRP A 121 -6.04 -2.96 7.75
N VAL A 122 -5.94 -3.41 6.50
CA VAL A 122 -7.02 -3.31 5.52
C VAL A 122 -7.36 -4.70 5.02
N GLU A 123 -8.60 -5.15 5.22
CA GLU A 123 -9.10 -6.37 4.57
C GLU A 123 -9.58 -6.02 3.17
N VAL A 124 -9.11 -6.78 2.19
CA VAL A 124 -9.18 -6.40 0.78
C VAL A 124 -9.36 -7.59 -0.14
N THR A 125 -9.91 -7.31 -1.33
CA THR A 125 -9.64 -8.07 -2.54
C THR A 125 -8.81 -7.24 -3.51
N ILE A 126 -7.70 -7.79 -4.00
CA ILE A 126 -6.74 -7.10 -4.86
C ILE A 126 -7.30 -6.90 -6.27
N LEU A 127 -7.13 -5.69 -6.80
CA LEU A 127 -7.45 -5.32 -8.17
C LEU A 127 -6.21 -4.77 -8.87
N ILE A 128 -6.05 -5.08 -10.15
CA ILE A 128 -5.03 -4.45 -10.99
C ILE A 128 -5.73 -3.33 -11.75
N ASP A 129 -5.58 -2.12 -11.25
CA ASP A 129 -6.18 -0.92 -11.81
C ASP A 129 -5.22 0.25 -11.61
N ARG A 130 -4.78 0.84 -12.72
CA ARG A 130 -3.77 1.89 -12.69
C ARG A 130 -4.42 3.23 -12.41
N THR A 131 -3.93 3.91 -11.38
CA THR A 131 -4.33 5.29 -11.05
C THR A 131 -3.12 6.19 -11.08
N GLU A 132 -3.27 7.36 -11.70
CA GLU A 132 -2.23 8.39 -11.76
C GLU A 132 -2.83 9.74 -11.34
N ASN A 133 -2.18 10.41 -10.39
CA ASN A 133 -2.55 11.75 -9.96
C ASN A 133 -1.31 12.53 -9.50
N VAL A 134 -1.52 13.77 -9.06
CA VAL A 134 -0.44 14.67 -8.63
C VAL A 134 0.34 14.18 -7.39
N ILE A 135 -0.21 13.26 -6.61
CA ILE A 135 0.42 12.69 -5.42
C ILE A 135 1.26 11.46 -5.77
N GLY A 136 0.83 10.67 -6.76
CA GLY A 136 1.57 9.49 -7.17
C GLY A 136 0.87 8.65 -8.23
N THR A 137 1.59 7.63 -8.66
CA THR A 137 1.11 6.59 -9.58
C THR A 137 1.00 5.28 -8.83
N SER A 138 -0.14 4.60 -8.96
CA SER A 138 -0.40 3.28 -8.41
C SER A 138 -0.74 2.31 -9.54
N SER A 139 -0.21 1.10 -9.48
CA SER A 139 -0.58 0.00 -10.39
C SER A 139 -1.67 -0.91 -9.82
N TYR A 140 -1.98 -0.80 -8.53
CA TYR A 140 -2.98 -1.61 -7.84
C TYR A 140 -4.09 -0.75 -7.25
N SER A 141 -5.31 -1.25 -7.34
CA SER A 141 -6.40 -0.80 -6.47
C SER A 141 -6.88 -1.97 -5.62
N MET A 142 -7.72 -1.71 -4.63
CA MET A 142 -8.27 -2.77 -3.79
C MET A 142 -9.72 -2.50 -3.44
N ALA A 143 -10.54 -3.54 -3.50
CA ALA A 143 -11.88 -3.53 -2.96
C ALA A 143 -11.80 -3.70 -1.45
N VAL A 144 -12.00 -2.60 -0.72
CA VAL A 144 -11.88 -2.56 0.74
C VAL A 144 -13.13 -3.16 1.41
N GLU A 145 -12.92 -4.17 2.25
CA GLU A 145 -13.94 -4.81 3.07
C GLU A 145 -14.01 -4.17 4.47
N SER A 146 -12.86 -3.98 5.12
CA SER A 146 -12.76 -3.37 6.44
C SER A 146 -11.39 -2.70 6.64
N ILE A 147 -11.34 -1.74 7.57
CA ILE A 147 -10.12 -1.06 8.00
C ILE A 147 -10.16 -1.00 9.53
N TYR A 148 -9.06 -1.38 10.17
CA TYR A 148 -8.92 -1.32 11.62
C TYR A 148 -7.47 -0.97 12.01
N PRO A 149 -7.26 -0.41 13.22
CA PRO A 149 -5.92 -0.08 13.69
C PRO A 149 -5.01 -1.31 13.69
N TYR A 150 -3.73 -1.10 13.42
CA TYR A 150 -2.72 -2.12 13.66
C TYR A 150 -2.55 -2.32 15.19
N GLU A 151 -2.74 -3.54 15.67
CA GLU A 151 -2.45 -3.92 17.06
C GLU A 151 -1.04 -4.52 17.13
N TYR A 152 -0.23 -4.04 18.08
CA TYR A 152 1.16 -4.48 18.29
C TYR A 152 1.25 -5.72 19.19
#